data_AF-A0A7C4XXU9-F1
#
_entry.id   AF-A0A7C4XXU9-F1
#
_cell.length_a   1.000
_cell.length_b   1.000
_cell.length_c   1.000
_cell.angle_alpha   90.00
_cell.angle_beta   90.00
_cell.angle_gamma   90.00
#
_symmetry.space_group_name_H-M   'P 1'
#
loop_
_entity.id
_entity.type
_entity.pdbx_description
1 polymer ?
#
loop_
_entity_poly.entity_id
_entity_poly.type
_entity_poly.pdbx_seq_one_letter_code
_entity_poly.pdbx_strand_id
1 'polypeptide(L)'
;ELEKGNFLKRVRNYIPILIPLIISAIRRSLELAEAMESRAWGATKKRTNLYVLKLRREDYLFAAITVGILALAIFVRLYLYIPRLWELLAGTV
;
A
#
# COMPACT_ATOMS: atom_id res chain seq x y z
N GLU A 1 30.62 16.27 2.39
CA GLU A 1 30.62 16.75 3.80
C GLU A 1 29.75 15.93 4.75
N LEU A 2 28.42 15.85 4.55
CA LEU A 2 27.49 15.28 5.53
C LEU A 2 27.62 13.76 5.77
N GLU A 3 28.15 13.01 4.80
CA GLU A 3 28.32 11.56 4.88
C GLU A 3 29.76 11.11 5.24
N LYS A 4 30.70 12.04 5.43
CA LYS A 4 32.09 11.67 5.79
C LYS A 4 32.24 11.52 7.31
N GLY A 5 32.43 10.28 7.78
CA GLY A 5 32.85 9.96 9.15
C GLY A 5 32.08 8.80 9.79
N ASN A 6 32.42 8.51 11.07
CA ASN A 6 31.79 7.46 11.87
C ASN A 6 30.28 7.70 12.05
N PHE A 7 29.48 6.65 12.28
CA PHE A 7 27.99 6.71 12.36
C PHE A 7 27.47 7.82 13.29
N LEU A 8 28.10 8.00 14.45
CA LEU A 8 27.77 9.06 15.42
C LEU A 8 27.94 10.48 14.85
N LYS A 9 28.98 10.71 14.05
CA LYS A 9 29.27 12.03 13.46
C LYS A 9 28.26 12.36 12.35
N ARG A 10 27.83 11.35 11.61
CA ARG A 10 26.77 11.46 10.59
C ARG A 10 25.44 11.90 11.20
N VAL A 11 25.00 11.26 12.29
CA VAL A 11 23.76 11.65 13.00
C VAL A 11 23.82 13.10 13.47
N ARG A 12 24.93 13.52 14.09
CA ARG A 12 25.09 14.89 14.61
C ARG A 12 25.04 15.94 13.49
N ASN A 13 25.55 15.63 12.30
CA ASN A 13 25.52 16.53 11.15
C ASN A 13 24.11 16.72 10.57
N TYR A 14 23.18 15.78 10.79
CA TYR A 14 21.78 15.91 10.34
C TYR A 14 20.91 16.71 11.32
N ILE A 15 21.27 16.78 12.61
CA ILE A 15 20.48 17.50 13.63
C ILE A 15 20.15 18.95 13.22
N PRO A 16 21.10 19.78 12.73
CA PRO A 16 20.82 21.17 12.34
C PRO A 16 19.82 21.31 11.20
N ILE A 17 19.62 20.27 10.39
CA ILE A 17 18.67 20.25 9.26
C ILE A 17 17.33 19.69 9.73
N LEU A 18 17.35 18.65 10.56
CA LEU A 18 16.13 18.00 11.06
C LEU A 18 15.30 18.93 11.95
N ILE A 19 15.94 19.68 12.86
CA ILE A 19 15.24 20.61 13.76
C ILE A 19 14.38 21.64 12.99
N PRO A 20 14.92 22.42 12.03
CA PRO A 20 14.13 23.40 11.29
C PRO A 20 13.08 22.75 10.40
N LEU A 21 13.34 21.56 9.83
CA LEU A 21 12.33 20.83 9.04
C LEU A 21 11.13 20.42 9.91
N ILE A 22 11.38 19.90 11.11
CA ILE A 22 10.33 19.52 12.06
C ILE A 22 9.52 20.75 12.47
N ILE A 23 10.18 21.85 12.82
CA ILE A 23 9.49 23.09 13.20
C ILE A 23 8.65 23.63 12.03
N SER A 24 9.16 23.58 10.81
CA SER A 24 8.43 23.99 9.59
C SER A 24 7.19 23.11 9.36
N ALA A 25 7.33 21.79 9.50
CA ALA A 25 6.21 20.86 9.36
C ALA A 25 5.12 21.10 10.43
N ILE A 26 5.51 21.34 11.68
CA ILE A 26 4.57 21.63 12.77
C ILE A 26 3.81 22.93 12.49
N ARG A 27 4.51 24.02 12.14
CA ARG A 27 3.85 25.31 11.80
C ARG A 27 2.84 25.15 10.68
N ARG A 28 3.22 24.49 9.59
CA ARG A 28 2.33 24.20 8.46
C ARG A 28 1.10 23.39 8.88
N SER A 29 1.27 22.41 9.77
CA SER A 29 0.16 21.61 10.26
C SER A 29 -0.82 22.43 11.10
N LEU A 30 -0.32 23.39 11.90
CA LEU A 30 -1.14 24.29 12.70
C LEU A 30 -1.92 25.26 11.81
N GLU A 31 -1.26 25.88 10.84
CA GLU A 31 -1.90 26.76 9.85
C GLU A 31 -3.00 26.01 9.06
N LEU A 32 -2.73 24.76 8.68
CA LEU A 32 -3.73 23.92 8.01
C LEU A 32 -4.92 23.61 8.94
N ALA A 33 -4.67 23.30 10.21
CA ALA A 33 -5.73 23.04 11.18
C ALA A 33 -6.61 24.27 11.40
N GLU A 34 -6.02 25.46 11.57
CA GLU A 34 -6.73 26.72 11.70
C GLU A 34 -7.59 27.03 10.45
N ALA A 35 -7.03 26.81 9.25
CA ALA A 35 -7.78 26.95 8.00
C ALA A 35 -8.92 25.92 7.87
N MET A 36 -8.74 24.70 8.38
CA MET A 36 -9.78 23.67 8.42
C MET A 36 -10.90 24.04 9.40
N GLU A 37 -10.57 24.55 10.58
CA GLU A 37 -11.53 25.02 11.58
C GLU A 37 -12.31 26.23 11.08
N SER A 38 -11.65 27.19 10.43
CA SER A 38 -12.30 28.34 9.79
C SER A 38 -13.34 27.91 8.74
N ARG A 39 -13.09 26.80 8.03
CA ARG A 39 -14.04 26.20 7.08
C ARG A 39 -15.06 25.26 7.74
N ALA A 40 -15.14 25.23 9.07
CA ALA A 40 -16.00 24.34 9.85
C ALA A 40 -15.82 22.85 9.49
N TRP A 41 -14.60 22.45 9.14
CA TRP A 41 -14.31 21.06 8.77
C TRP A 41 -14.53 20.12 9.98
N GLY A 42 -15.54 19.26 9.89
CA GLY A 42 -15.92 18.35 10.97
C GLY A 42 -17.17 18.76 11.77
N ALA A 43 -17.77 19.91 11.48
CA ALA A 43 -19.03 20.33 12.11
C ALA A 43 -20.24 19.47 11.69
N THR A 44 -20.21 18.85 10.51
CA THR A 44 -21.27 17.93 10.03
C THR A 44 -20.89 16.46 10.23
N LYS A 45 -21.83 15.67 10.76
CA LYS A 45 -21.67 14.20 10.89
C LYS A 45 -21.63 13.49 9.54
N LYS A 46 -22.28 14.04 8.51
CA LYS A 46 -22.33 13.43 7.17
C LYS A 46 -21.20 14.00 6.32
N ARG A 47 -20.12 13.23 6.15
CA ARG A 47 -19.00 13.59 5.28
C ARG A 47 -19.41 13.38 3.81
N THR A 48 -19.31 14.42 2.99
CA THR A 48 -19.44 14.30 1.54
C THR A 48 -18.05 14.04 0.95
N ASN A 49 -17.88 12.92 0.25
CA ASN A 49 -16.61 12.60 -0.41
C ASN A 49 -16.58 13.22 -1.81
N LEU A 50 -15.65 14.14 -2.07
CA LEU A 50 -15.46 14.77 -3.37
C LEU A 50 -14.81 13.82 -4.39
N TYR A 51 -13.89 12.97 -3.92
CA TYR A 51 -13.18 11.99 -4.75
C TYR A 51 -13.73 10.60 -4.47
N VAL A 52 -14.76 10.24 -5.21
CA VAL A 52 -15.33 8.89 -5.15
C VAL A 52 -14.58 8.00 -6.13
N LEU A 53 -14.00 6.90 -5.63
CA LEU A 53 -13.42 5.87 -6.47
C LEU A 53 -14.54 5.21 -7.29
N LYS A 54 -14.51 5.41 -8.61
CA LYS A 54 -15.45 4.76 -9.54
C LYS A 54 -14.74 3.58 -10.19
N LEU A 55 -15.29 2.39 -10.01
CA LEU A 55 -14.82 1.19 -10.71
C LEU A 55 -14.94 1.40 -12.21
N ARG A 56 -13.83 1.25 -12.92
CA ARG A 56 -13.81 1.34 -14.38
C ARG A 56 -14.16 -0.02 -14.97
N ARG A 57 -14.58 -0.02 -16.24
CA ARG A 57 -14.87 -1.27 -16.97
C ARG A 57 -13.67 -2.22 -17.02
N GLU A 58 -12.46 -1.65 -17.01
CA GLU A 58 -11.19 -2.36 -16.92
C GLU A 58 -11.09 -3.17 -15.62
N ASP A 59 -11.48 -2.60 -14.47
CA ASP A 59 -11.45 -3.31 -13.18
C ASP A 59 -12.35 -4.54 -13.18
N TYR A 60 -13.52 -4.43 -13.82
CA TYR A 60 -14.44 -5.57 -13.99
C TYR A 60 -13.86 -6.64 -14.92
N LEU A 61 -13.16 -6.24 -15.98
CA LEU A 61 -12.49 -7.18 -16.89
C LEU A 61 -11.37 -7.95 -16.16
N PHE A 62 -10.52 -7.23 -15.41
CA PHE A 62 -9.47 -7.86 -14.61
C PHE A 62 -10.06 -8.80 -13.56
N ALA A 63 -11.11 -8.37 -12.83
CA ALA A 63 -11.79 -9.22 -11.87
C ALA A 63 -12.35 -10.50 -12.51
N ALA A 64 -13.00 -10.39 -13.67
CA ALA A 64 -13.55 -11.54 -14.38
C ALA A 64 -12.45 -12.52 -14.85
N ILE A 65 -11.33 -12.01 -15.37
CA ILE A 65 -10.18 -12.81 -15.77
C ILE A 65 -9.59 -13.56 -14.57
N THR A 66 -9.37 -12.87 -13.45
CA THR A 66 -8.82 -13.49 -12.23
C THR A 66 -9.74 -14.61 -11.71
N VAL A 67 -11.05 -14.38 -11.68
CA VAL A 67 -12.02 -15.40 -11.28
C VAL A 67 -12.03 -16.57 -12.27
N GLY A 68 -11.93 -16.31 -13.58
CA GLY A 68 -11.85 -17.34 -14.61
C GLY A 68 -10.62 -18.24 -14.47
N ILE A 69 -9.44 -17.65 -14.21
CA ILE A 69 -8.20 -18.39 -13.98
C ILE A 69 -8.32 -19.25 -12.71
N LEU A 70 -8.89 -18.71 -11.63
CA LEU A 70 -9.13 -19.48 -10.40
C LEU A 70 -10.08 -20.65 -10.61
N ALA A 71 -11.19 -20.43 -11.32
CA ALA A 71 -12.15 -21.47 -11.64
C ALA A 71 -11.52 -22.57 -12.51
N LEU A 72 -10.70 -22.20 -13.49
CA LEU A 72 -9.96 -23.14 -14.33
C LEU A 72 -8.94 -23.93 -13.51
N ALA A 73 -8.19 -23.29 -12.61
CA ALA A 73 -7.25 -23.97 -11.72
C ALA A 73 -7.94 -24.99 -10.80
N ILE A 74 -9.11 -24.65 -10.26
CA ILE A 74 -9.93 -25.57 -9.45
C ILE A 74 -10.46 -26.71 -10.31
N PHE A 75 -10.97 -26.42 -11.51
CA PHE A 75 -11.49 -27.42 -12.43
C PHE A 75 -10.40 -28.43 -12.83
N VAL A 76 -9.21 -27.95 -13.17
CA VAL A 76 -8.04 -28.79 -13.46
C VAL A 76 -7.70 -29.66 -12.26
N ARG A 77 -7.68 -29.10 -11.04
CA ARG A 77 -7.41 -29.88 -9.82
C ARG A 77 -8.45 -30.96 -9.53
N LEU A 78 -9.72 -30.72 -9.86
CA LEU A 78 -10.83 -31.66 -9.61
C LEU A 78 -10.94 -32.74 -10.71
N TYR A 79 -10.73 -32.37 -11.97
CA TYR A 79 -10.88 -33.27 -13.12
C TYR A 79 -9.59 -34.03 -13.45
N LEU A 80 -8.41 -33.40 -13.28
CA LEU A 80 -7.13 -34.09 -13.25
C LEU A 80 -6.81 -34.42 -11.78
N TYR A 81 -7.39 -35.51 -11.30
CA TYR A 81 -6.95 -36.16 -10.06
C TYR A 81 -5.49 -36.58 -10.28
N ILE A 82 -4.54 -35.70 -9.95
CA ILE A 82 -3.10 -35.96 -10.07
C ILE A 82 -2.82 -37.28 -9.33
N PRO A 83 -2.45 -38.39 -10.03
CA PRO A 83 -1.81 -39.49 -9.34
C PRO A 83 -0.56 -38.90 -8.68
N ARG A 84 -0.42 -39.13 -7.38
CA ARG A 84 0.62 -38.53 -6.54
C ARG A 84 1.96 -38.70 -7.25
N LEU A 85 2.76 -37.63 -7.35
CA LEU A 85 4.12 -37.63 -7.91
C LEU A 85 5.03 -38.74 -7.32
N TRP A 86 4.62 -39.33 -6.20
CA TRP A 86 5.23 -40.51 -5.58
C TRP A 86 5.17 -41.78 -6.44
N GLU A 87 4.09 -42.02 -7.20
CA GLU A 87 3.97 -43.22 -8.06
C GLU A 87 4.92 -43.16 -9.27
N LEU A 88 5.22 -41.95 -9.78
CA LEU A 88 6.14 -41.76 -10.90
C LEU A 88 7.63 -41.90 -10.51
N LEU A 89 7.97 -41.71 -9.22
CA LEU A 89 9.34 -41.87 -8.69
C LEU A 89 9.61 -43.26 -8.11
N ALA A 90 8.58 -44.00 -7.67
CA ALA A 90 8.74 -45.34 -7.09
C ALA A 90 8.93 -46.47 -8.13
N GLY A 91 8.66 -46.23 -9.42
CA GLY A 91 8.82 -47.21 -10.49
C GLY A 91 10.22 -47.30 -11.12
N THR A 92 11.18 -46.51 -10.64
CA THR A 92 12.55 -46.43 -11.19
C THR A 92 13.66 -46.90 -10.24
N VAL A 93 13.31 -47.52 -9.11
CA VAL A 93 14.27 -48.16 -8.18
C VAL A 93 13.93 -49.62 -7.97
#